data_AF-D4P0R2-F1
#
_entry.id   AF-D4P0R2-F1
#
_cell.length_a   1.000
_cell.length_b   1.000
_cell.length_c   1.000
_cell.angle_alpha   90.00
_cell.angle_beta   90.00
_cell.angle_gamma   90.00
#
_symmetry.space_group_name_H-M   'P 1'
#
loop_
_entity.id
_entity.type
_entity.pdbx_description
1 polymer ?
#
loop_
_entity_poly.entity_id
_entity_poly.type
_entity_poly.pdbx_seq_one_letter_code
_entity_poly.pdbx_strand_id
1 'polypeptide(L)'
;GGRPDEGLQSVFKSVFPITDFSGASMLEFVSYEFEPPKFDVDECRQRDLTYAAPLKVTLRLIVFDIDEDTGAKSIKDIKEQSVYMGDMPLMTNNGTFIVNGTERVIVSQMHRSPGVFFDHDKGKSHSSGKLLFAARVIPYRGSWLDIEFDAKDIVYARIDRRRKLPVTSLLMALGMDGEEILSTFYTKSDYVRDGKGWRIPFTPETLKGAKTIGDMIDADTGEIVVEGGKKLTPRLLRQLSEKGLKALQATDEDLYGNFLAEDIVNYSTGEIYLEAGDEIDEKSLAVILSHGFEEIPVLGIDHINVGAYIRNTLNADKNENRQDALFDIYRVMRPGEPPTMESAEAMFNSLFFDAERYDLSAVGRVKMNMRLDLEVEDTVRVLRKDDILAVVKMLVELRDGKGEIDDIDNLGNRRVRSVGELMENQYRLGLLRMERAIKERMSSIEIDTVMPQDLIN
;
A
#
# COMPACT_ATOMS: atom_id res chain seq x y z
N GLY A 1 -36.38 -7.99 -17.84
CA GLY A 1 -35.00 -8.48 -17.61
C GLY A 1 -34.12 -7.26 -17.39
N GLY A 2 -33.45 -7.17 -16.25
CA GLY A 2 -32.63 -6.00 -15.90
C GLY A 2 -31.42 -5.85 -16.81
N ARG A 3 -30.86 -4.64 -16.89
CA ARG A 3 -29.59 -4.39 -17.59
C ARG A 3 -28.44 -5.10 -16.85
N PRO A 4 -27.46 -5.68 -17.57
CA PRO A 4 -26.27 -6.23 -16.96
C PRO A 4 -25.49 -5.14 -16.20
N ASP A 5 -24.74 -5.55 -15.18
CA ASP A 5 -24.01 -4.65 -14.29
C ASP A 5 -22.67 -4.19 -14.90
N GLU A 6 -22.76 -3.49 -16.03
CA GLU A 6 -21.62 -3.05 -16.84
C GLU A 6 -21.78 -1.59 -17.30
N GLY A 7 -20.66 -0.92 -17.58
CA GLY A 7 -20.63 0.47 -18.03
C GLY A 7 -21.34 1.42 -17.06
N LEU A 8 -22.22 2.28 -17.57
CA LEU A 8 -22.94 3.26 -16.75
C LEU A 8 -23.79 2.63 -15.63
N GLN A 9 -24.34 1.43 -15.86
CA GLN A 9 -25.11 0.72 -14.85
C GLN A 9 -24.26 0.43 -13.60
N SER A 10 -23.04 -0.07 -13.81
CA SER A 10 -22.06 -0.34 -12.76
C SER A 10 -21.62 0.94 -12.07
N VAL A 11 -21.43 2.02 -12.82
CA VAL A 11 -21.05 3.32 -12.23
C VAL A 11 -22.14 3.84 -11.31
N PHE A 12 -23.41 3.85 -11.73
CA PHE A 12 -24.50 4.33 -10.88
C PHE A 12 -24.63 3.49 -9.61
N LYS A 13 -24.65 2.16 -9.74
CA LYS A 13 -24.71 1.24 -8.59
C LYS A 13 -23.52 1.34 -7.64
N SER A 14 -22.38 1.84 -8.11
CA SER A 14 -21.19 2.00 -7.26
C SER A 14 -21.21 3.27 -6.41
N VAL A 15 -22.09 4.23 -6.72
CA VAL A 15 -22.18 5.52 -6.01
C VAL A 15 -23.51 5.63 -5.26
N PHE A 16 -24.58 5.05 -5.82
CA PHE A 16 -25.88 5.00 -5.17
C PHE A 16 -26.07 3.66 -4.46
N PRO A 17 -26.75 3.64 -3.29
CA PRO A 17 -27.49 4.74 -2.69
C PRO A 17 -26.61 5.76 -1.95
N ILE A 18 -27.03 7.02 -1.95
CA ILE A 18 -26.37 8.12 -1.23
C ILE A 18 -27.22 8.45 0.00
N THR A 19 -26.66 8.31 1.20
CA THR A 19 -27.30 8.70 2.46
C THR A 19 -26.73 10.01 3.00
N ASP A 20 -27.55 10.82 3.65
CA ASP A 20 -27.08 12.02 4.37
C ASP A 20 -26.31 11.64 5.65
N PHE A 21 -25.71 12.64 6.32
CA PHE A 21 -24.90 12.41 7.52
C PHE A 21 -25.71 11.90 8.72
N SER A 22 -26.98 12.27 8.84
CA SER A 22 -27.87 11.80 9.92
C SER A 22 -28.56 10.47 9.59
N GLY A 23 -28.52 10.06 8.32
CA GLY A 23 -29.25 8.92 7.80
C GLY A 23 -30.78 9.10 7.80
N ALA A 24 -31.27 10.34 7.87
CA ALA A 24 -32.68 10.73 7.74
C ALA A 24 -33.17 10.73 6.29
N SER A 25 -32.27 10.71 5.31
CA SER A 25 -32.64 10.67 3.90
C SER A 25 -31.67 9.82 3.07
N MET A 26 -32.21 9.23 2.00
CA MET A 26 -31.47 8.37 1.08
C MET A 26 -31.91 8.63 -0.35
N LEU A 27 -30.95 8.86 -1.24
CA LEU A 27 -31.18 8.96 -2.67
C LEU A 27 -30.74 7.66 -3.33
N GLU A 28 -31.69 6.97 -3.98
CA GLU A 28 -31.47 5.71 -4.70
C GLU A 28 -31.48 5.92 -6.20
N PHE A 29 -30.68 5.12 -6.90
CA PHE A 29 -30.73 5.00 -8.35
C PHE A 29 -31.69 3.88 -8.76
N VAL A 30 -32.66 4.22 -9.63
CA VAL A 30 -33.66 3.27 -10.12
C VAL A 30 -33.31 2.78 -11.53
N SER A 31 -33.16 3.72 -12.47
CA SER A 31 -32.85 3.41 -13.87
C SER A 31 -32.30 4.62 -14.62
N TYR A 32 -31.79 4.42 -15.84
CA TYR A 32 -31.43 5.51 -16.73
C TYR A 32 -31.89 5.24 -18.16
N GLU A 33 -32.12 6.30 -18.92
CA GLU A 33 -32.43 6.24 -20.34
C GLU A 33 -31.73 7.37 -21.10
N PHE A 34 -31.45 7.11 -22.37
CA PHE A 34 -30.99 8.14 -23.29
C PHE A 34 -32.18 8.59 -24.11
N GLU A 35 -32.44 9.89 -24.12
CA GLU A 35 -33.34 10.46 -25.09
C GLU A 35 -32.68 10.47 -26.48
N PRO A 36 -33.47 10.45 -27.57
CA PRO A 36 -32.91 10.58 -28.91
C PRO A 36 -32.06 11.87 -29.03
N PRO A 37 -30.95 11.83 -29.79
CA PRO A 37 -30.20 13.03 -30.13
C PRO A 37 -31.11 14.09 -30.75
N LYS A 38 -30.92 15.35 -30.36
CA LYS A 38 -31.70 16.48 -30.89
C LYS A 38 -31.44 16.73 -32.38
N PHE A 39 -30.25 16.37 -32.85
CA PHE A 39 -29.78 16.57 -34.21
C PHE A 39 -29.09 15.29 -34.68
N ASP A 40 -29.14 15.04 -35.99
CA ASP A 40 -28.38 13.94 -36.58
C ASP A 40 -26.90 14.31 -36.80
N VAL A 41 -26.12 13.36 -37.33
CA VAL A 41 -24.67 13.51 -37.53
C VAL A 41 -24.35 14.62 -38.55
N ASP A 42 -25.15 14.77 -39.60
CA ASP A 42 -24.88 15.74 -40.67
C ASP A 42 -25.27 17.15 -40.26
N GLU A 43 -26.37 17.31 -39.53
CA GLU A 43 -26.75 18.56 -38.88
C GLU A 43 -25.71 19.02 -37.86
N CYS A 44 -25.19 18.09 -37.04
CA CYS A 44 -24.14 18.42 -36.09
C CYS A 44 -22.86 18.92 -36.77
N ARG A 45 -22.47 18.32 -37.90
CA ARG A 45 -21.33 18.77 -38.73
C ARG A 45 -21.53 20.16 -39.32
N GLN A 46 -22.70 20.42 -39.90
CA GLN A 46 -22.98 21.71 -40.56
C GLN A 46 -23.12 22.87 -39.58
N ARG A 47 -23.55 22.59 -38.34
CA ARG A 47 -23.88 23.60 -37.34
C ARG A 47 -22.83 23.73 -36.22
N ASP A 48 -21.69 23.08 -36.37
CA ASP A 48 -20.63 23.03 -35.36
C ASP A 48 -21.11 22.55 -33.97
N LEU A 49 -22.03 21.58 -33.95
CA LEU A 49 -22.60 21.00 -32.72
C LEU A 49 -21.95 19.65 -32.38
N THR A 50 -22.09 19.21 -31.14
CA THR A 50 -21.69 17.87 -30.69
C THR A 50 -22.85 16.89 -30.89
N TYR A 51 -22.59 15.73 -31.48
CA TYR A 51 -23.57 14.66 -31.63
C TYR A 51 -23.69 13.90 -30.30
N ALA A 52 -24.77 14.16 -29.57
CA ALA A 52 -24.98 13.65 -28.22
C ALA A 52 -26.46 13.37 -27.94
N ALA A 53 -26.70 12.47 -26.99
CA ALA A 53 -28.01 12.14 -26.47
C ALA A 53 -28.16 12.63 -25.02
N PRO A 54 -29.27 13.28 -24.65
CA PRO A 54 -29.57 13.62 -23.27
C PRO A 54 -29.67 12.37 -22.40
N LEU A 55 -28.92 12.31 -21.30
CA LEU A 55 -29.00 11.25 -20.31
C LEU A 55 -29.99 11.65 -19.22
N LYS A 56 -31.06 10.87 -19.09
CA LYS A 56 -32.03 10.98 -17.99
C LYS A 56 -31.87 9.82 -17.02
N VAL A 57 -31.84 10.14 -15.73
CA VAL A 57 -31.65 9.18 -14.65
C VAL A 57 -32.85 9.28 -13.71
N THR A 58 -33.54 8.16 -13.53
CA THR A 58 -34.63 8.05 -12.56
C THR A 58 -34.05 7.79 -11.19
N LEU A 59 -34.31 8.71 -10.28
CA LEU A 59 -33.84 8.68 -8.91
C LEU A 59 -35.01 8.71 -7.95
N ARG A 60 -34.82 8.07 -6.79
CA ARG A 60 -35.80 7.99 -5.74
C ARG A 60 -35.22 8.53 -4.45
N LEU A 61 -35.79 9.63 -3.96
CA LEU A 61 -35.49 10.17 -2.64
C LEU A 61 -36.43 9.54 -1.61
N ILE A 62 -35.87 8.86 -0.62
CA ILE A 62 -36.57 8.27 0.51
C ILE A 62 -36.24 9.11 1.74
N VAL A 63 -37.27 9.59 2.41
CA VAL A 63 -37.15 10.33 3.68
C VAL A 63 -37.61 9.41 4.80
N PHE A 64 -36.80 9.30 5.85
CA PHE A 64 -37.09 8.50 7.03
C PHE A 64 -37.57 9.38 8.18
N ASP A 65 -38.54 8.87 8.93
CA ASP A 65 -38.84 9.34 10.28
C ASP A 65 -38.01 8.50 11.26
N ILE A 66 -37.23 9.17 12.11
CA ILE A 66 -36.35 8.54 13.08
C ILE A 66 -36.90 8.82 14.47
N ASP A 67 -37.36 7.76 15.13
CA ASP A 67 -37.83 7.85 16.51
C ASP A 67 -36.66 8.14 17.45
N GLU A 68 -36.71 9.26 18.18
CA GLU A 68 -35.60 9.75 19.03
C GLU A 68 -35.31 8.83 20.23
N ASP A 69 -36.29 8.05 20.69
CA ASP A 69 -36.17 7.19 21.88
C ASP A 69 -35.66 5.78 21.53
N THR A 70 -36.04 5.26 20.36
CA THR A 70 -35.75 3.88 19.93
C THR A 70 -34.74 3.78 18.78
N GLY A 71 -34.48 4.88 18.07
CA GLY A 71 -33.66 4.90 16.85
C GLY A 71 -34.29 4.15 15.67
N ALA A 72 -35.57 3.75 15.79
CA ALA A 72 -36.27 3.03 14.74
C ALA A 72 -36.51 3.93 13.53
N LYS A 73 -36.11 3.45 12.34
CA LYS A 73 -36.34 4.15 11.06
C LYS A 73 -37.61 3.65 10.40
N SER A 74 -38.53 4.56 10.12
CA SER A 74 -39.71 4.28 9.29
C SER A 74 -39.72 5.19 8.06
N ILE A 75 -40.29 4.73 6.96
CA ILE A 75 -40.37 5.54 5.74
C ILE A 75 -41.45 6.60 5.93
N LYS A 76 -41.06 7.88 5.87
CA LYS A 76 -41.96 9.03 5.94
C LYS A 76 -42.51 9.38 4.56
N ASP A 77 -41.64 9.47 3.57
CA ASP A 77 -42.00 9.88 2.21
C ASP A 77 -41.07 9.26 1.16
N ILE A 78 -41.60 9.07 -0.05
CA ILE A 78 -40.86 8.58 -1.22
C ILE A 78 -41.19 9.46 -2.42
N LYS A 79 -40.16 10.11 -2.98
CA LYS A 79 -40.27 10.97 -4.16
C LYS A 79 -39.41 10.41 -5.28
N GLU A 80 -40.04 9.99 -6.38
CA GLU A 80 -39.33 9.48 -7.56
C GLU A 80 -39.41 10.48 -8.71
N GLN A 81 -38.28 10.77 -9.34
CA GLN A 81 -38.20 11.74 -10.44
C GLN A 81 -37.11 11.36 -11.44
N SER A 82 -37.40 11.56 -12.73
CA SER A 82 -36.41 11.48 -13.79
C SER A 82 -35.67 12.83 -13.94
N VAL A 83 -34.37 12.82 -13.68
CA VAL A 83 -33.50 14.00 -13.68
C VAL A 83 -32.55 13.96 -14.87
N TYR A 84 -32.36 15.10 -15.53
CA TYR A 84 -31.37 15.25 -16.59
C TYR A 84 -29.95 15.34 -16.00
N MET A 85 -29.03 14.51 -16.49
CA MET A 85 -27.67 14.33 -15.99
C MET A 85 -26.58 14.74 -17.01
N GLY A 86 -26.97 15.52 -18.01
CA GLY A 86 -26.07 15.99 -19.07
C GLY A 86 -26.24 15.26 -20.40
N ASP A 87 -25.60 15.81 -21.43
CA ASP A 87 -25.58 15.24 -22.77
C ASP A 87 -24.38 14.28 -22.92
N MET A 88 -24.63 13.05 -23.36
CA MET A 88 -23.60 12.04 -23.57
C MET A 88 -23.26 11.96 -25.07
N PRO A 89 -22.00 12.22 -25.48
CA PRO A 89 -21.59 12.06 -26.87
C PRO A 89 -21.84 10.64 -27.37
N LEU A 90 -22.47 10.52 -28.53
CA LEU A 90 -22.73 9.23 -29.16
C LEU A 90 -21.70 8.91 -30.23
N MET A 91 -21.39 7.62 -30.35
CA MET A 91 -20.53 7.11 -31.40
C MET A 91 -21.31 6.99 -32.70
N THR A 92 -20.73 7.43 -33.81
CA THR A 92 -21.27 7.23 -35.15
C THR A 92 -21.11 5.77 -35.59
N ASN A 93 -21.77 5.39 -36.69
CA ASN A 93 -21.62 4.06 -37.29
C ASN A 93 -20.18 3.75 -37.76
N ASN A 94 -19.33 4.77 -37.91
CA ASN A 94 -17.93 4.62 -38.31
C ASN A 94 -16.96 4.50 -37.12
N GLY A 95 -17.47 4.47 -35.88
CA GLY A 95 -16.63 4.42 -34.68
C GLY A 95 -16.00 5.77 -34.31
N THR A 96 -16.55 6.88 -34.80
CA THR A 96 -16.09 8.25 -34.55
C THR A 96 -17.07 9.02 -33.67
N PHE A 97 -16.69 10.21 -33.20
CA PHE A 97 -17.54 11.13 -32.46
C PHE A 97 -17.56 12.48 -33.17
N ILE A 98 -18.71 13.15 -33.22
CA ILE A 98 -18.78 14.55 -33.68
C ILE A 98 -18.73 15.45 -32.45
N VAL A 99 -17.66 16.25 -32.33
CA VAL A 99 -17.48 17.22 -31.25
C VAL A 99 -17.28 18.58 -31.86
N ASN A 100 -18.24 19.49 -31.62
CA ASN A 100 -18.29 20.83 -32.21
C ASN A 100 -18.10 20.80 -33.74
N GLY A 101 -18.94 20.02 -34.43
CA GLY A 101 -18.93 19.83 -35.89
C GLY A 101 -17.79 18.98 -36.44
N THR A 102 -16.72 18.77 -35.66
CA THR A 102 -15.53 18.05 -36.12
C THR A 102 -15.60 16.58 -35.75
N GLU A 103 -15.28 15.72 -36.72
CA GLU A 103 -15.17 14.28 -36.50
C GLU A 103 -13.86 13.94 -35.77
N ARG A 104 -13.98 13.18 -34.69
CA ARG A 104 -12.87 12.78 -33.81
C ARG A 104 -12.90 11.29 -33.57
N VAL A 105 -11.71 10.73 -33.38
CA VAL A 105 -11.52 9.33 -32.99
C VAL A 105 -10.85 9.28 -31.63
N ILE A 106 -11.36 8.44 -30.74
CA ILE A 106 -10.72 8.17 -29.46
C ILE A 106 -9.85 6.92 -29.64
N VAL A 107 -8.54 7.10 -29.52
CA VAL A 107 -7.57 6.01 -29.67
C VAL A 107 -7.56 5.19 -28.37
N SER A 108 -7.59 3.86 -28.53
CA SER A 108 -7.45 2.96 -27.39
C SER A 108 -6.08 3.13 -26.74
N GLN A 109 -6.05 3.19 -25.41
CA GLN A 109 -4.82 3.46 -24.68
C GLN A 109 -4.19 2.17 -24.16
N MET A 110 -2.89 1.98 -24.38
CA MET A 110 -2.14 0.93 -23.70
C MET A 110 -1.68 1.43 -22.32
N HIS A 111 -2.23 0.84 -21.28
CA HIS A 111 -1.86 1.11 -19.90
C HIS A 111 -1.17 -0.10 -19.27
N ARG A 112 -0.47 0.12 -18.16
CA ARG A 112 0.03 -0.99 -17.35
C ARG A 112 -1.15 -1.71 -16.73
N SER A 113 -1.14 -3.04 -16.77
CA SER A 113 -2.17 -3.84 -16.11
C SER A 113 -2.09 -3.64 -14.59
N PRO A 114 -3.22 -3.75 -13.86
CA PRO A 114 -3.18 -3.76 -12.41
C PRO A 114 -2.30 -4.89 -11.85
N GLY A 115 -1.69 -4.67 -10.69
CA GLY A 115 -0.80 -5.61 -10.02
C GLY A 115 0.40 -4.94 -9.35
N VAL A 116 1.36 -5.74 -8.89
CA VAL A 116 2.66 -5.28 -8.38
C VAL A 116 3.75 -5.56 -9.41
N PHE A 117 4.70 -4.64 -9.51
CA PHE A 117 5.85 -4.75 -10.39
C PHE A 117 7.13 -4.37 -9.65
N PHE A 118 8.20 -5.11 -9.90
CA PHE A 118 9.53 -4.86 -9.36
C PHE A 118 10.50 -4.58 -10.51
N ASP A 119 11.27 -3.51 -10.45
CA ASP A 119 12.26 -3.17 -11.46
C ASP A 119 13.44 -2.43 -10.80
N HIS A 120 14.49 -2.15 -11.55
CA HIS A 120 15.54 -1.25 -11.15
C HIS A 120 15.86 -0.24 -12.25
N ASP A 121 16.45 0.89 -11.86
CA ASP A 121 16.77 2.00 -12.77
C ASP A 121 17.89 1.72 -13.79
N LYS A 122 18.35 0.47 -13.89
CA LYS A 122 19.50 0.02 -14.71
C LYS A 122 20.78 0.84 -14.45
N GLY A 123 20.94 1.38 -13.24
CA GLY A 123 22.11 2.17 -12.83
C GLY A 123 22.18 3.55 -13.48
N LYS A 124 21.07 4.03 -14.05
CA LYS A 124 21.03 5.31 -14.76
C LYS A 124 20.86 6.51 -13.83
N SER A 125 20.27 6.34 -12.65
CA SER A 125 19.88 7.46 -11.78
C SER A 125 21.01 7.94 -10.89
N HIS A 126 21.94 7.06 -10.52
CA HIS A 126 23.07 7.41 -9.64
C HIS A 126 24.40 7.27 -10.38
N SER A 127 25.30 8.23 -10.21
CA SER A 127 26.58 8.30 -10.91
C SER A 127 27.52 7.12 -10.62
N SER A 128 27.35 6.44 -9.47
CA SER A 128 28.11 5.23 -9.15
C SER A 128 27.70 3.99 -9.95
N GLY A 129 26.62 4.07 -10.73
CA GLY A 129 26.04 2.93 -11.44
C GLY A 129 25.32 1.93 -10.52
N LYS A 130 25.13 2.27 -9.24
CA LYS A 130 24.38 1.45 -8.27
C LYS A 130 22.94 1.28 -8.76
N LEU A 131 22.47 0.03 -8.78
CA LEU A 131 21.09 -0.28 -9.13
C LEU A 131 20.15 0.15 -8.01
N LEU A 132 19.17 0.98 -8.35
CA LEU A 132 18.11 1.39 -7.43
C LEU A 132 16.86 0.58 -7.74
N PHE A 133 16.53 -0.35 -6.86
CA PHE A 133 15.34 -1.19 -6.97
C PHE A 133 14.09 -0.43 -6.53
N ALA A 134 12.98 -0.70 -7.19
CA ALA A 134 11.69 -0.15 -6.85
C ALA A 134 10.57 -1.19 -7.08
N ALA A 135 9.59 -1.16 -6.20
CA ALA A 135 8.32 -1.84 -6.34
C ALA A 135 7.22 -0.81 -6.63
N ARG A 136 6.27 -1.16 -7.49
CA ARG A 136 5.14 -0.32 -7.86
C ARG A 136 3.86 -1.14 -7.84
N VAL A 137 2.92 -0.76 -6.99
CA VAL A 137 1.57 -1.30 -6.94
C VAL A 137 0.64 -0.40 -7.75
N ILE A 138 0.09 -0.96 -8.83
CA ILE A 138 -0.81 -0.28 -9.75
C ILE A 138 -2.21 -0.85 -9.54
N PRO A 139 -3.16 -0.08 -9.00
CA PRO A 139 -4.54 -0.54 -8.96
C PRO A 139 -5.24 -0.38 -10.31
N TYR A 140 -6.36 -1.07 -10.46
CA TYR A 140 -7.32 -0.76 -11.52
C TYR A 140 -7.91 0.64 -11.31
N ARG A 141 -8.21 0.97 -10.06
CA ARG A 141 -8.74 2.25 -9.60
C ARG A 141 -8.25 2.54 -8.17
N GLY A 142 -7.86 3.78 -7.90
CA GLY A 142 -7.34 4.20 -6.59
C GLY A 142 -5.91 4.74 -6.67
N SER A 143 -5.31 4.99 -5.51
CA SER A 143 -3.98 5.58 -5.40
C SER A 143 -2.86 4.60 -5.73
N TRP A 144 -1.80 5.09 -6.38
CA TRP A 144 -0.62 4.28 -6.66
C TRP A 144 0.31 4.27 -5.45
N LEU A 145 0.91 3.12 -5.16
CA LEU A 145 1.92 2.96 -4.12
C LEU A 145 3.25 2.56 -4.77
N ASP A 146 4.23 3.46 -4.71
CA ASP A 146 5.60 3.22 -5.13
C ASP A 146 6.48 3.05 -3.90
N ILE A 147 7.34 2.02 -3.87
CA ILE A 147 8.35 1.80 -2.83
C ILE A 147 9.70 1.69 -3.51
N GLU A 148 10.68 2.50 -3.12
CA GLU A 148 11.94 2.63 -3.84
C GLU A 148 13.14 2.80 -2.91
N PHE A 149 14.26 2.20 -3.29
CA PHE A 149 15.55 2.45 -2.67
C PHE A 149 16.14 3.78 -3.13
N ASP A 150 16.85 4.46 -2.24
CA ASP A 150 17.77 5.53 -2.59
C ASP A 150 19.23 5.05 -2.70
N ALA A 151 20.13 5.98 -3.03
CA ALA A 151 21.55 5.67 -3.16
C ALA A 151 22.21 5.23 -1.84
N LYS A 152 21.63 5.58 -0.68
CA LYS A 152 22.10 5.24 0.66
C LYS A 152 21.48 3.95 1.21
N ASP A 153 20.76 3.21 0.36
CA ASP A 153 19.98 2.02 0.73
C ASP A 153 18.86 2.30 1.76
N ILE A 154 18.35 3.53 1.81
CA ILE A 154 17.14 3.87 2.58
C ILE A 154 15.92 3.61 1.70
N VAL A 155 14.90 2.99 2.28
CA VAL A 155 13.68 2.60 1.58
C VAL A 155 12.60 3.66 1.78
N TYR A 156 12.06 4.19 0.69
CA TYR A 156 11.01 5.20 0.74
C TYR A 156 9.72 4.69 0.12
N ALA A 157 8.59 5.08 0.70
CA ALA A 157 7.27 4.99 0.08
C ALA A 157 6.88 6.32 -0.57
N ARG A 158 6.09 6.24 -1.64
CA ARG A 158 5.52 7.38 -2.34
C ARG A 158 4.11 7.05 -2.82
N ILE A 159 3.16 7.87 -2.41
CA ILE A 159 1.74 7.74 -2.78
C ILE A 159 1.43 8.73 -3.91
N ASP A 160 0.81 8.26 -5.00
CA ASP A 160 0.43 9.07 -6.17
C ASP A 160 1.55 9.97 -6.71
N ARG A 161 2.78 9.46 -6.69
CA ARG A 161 3.99 10.17 -7.14
C ARG A 161 4.27 11.49 -6.39
N ARG A 162 3.79 11.64 -5.15
CA ARG A 162 4.04 12.83 -4.31
C ARG A 162 5.41 12.79 -3.61
N ARG A 163 5.58 13.54 -2.53
CA ARG A 163 6.83 13.57 -1.74
C ARG A 163 7.15 12.17 -1.21
N LYS A 164 8.44 11.83 -1.12
CA LYS A 164 8.91 10.58 -0.49
C LYS A 164 8.70 10.64 1.02
N LEU A 165 8.35 9.49 1.59
CA LEU A 165 8.28 9.24 3.03
C LEU A 165 9.09 7.97 3.32
N PRO A 166 9.78 7.84 4.47
CA PRO A 166 10.38 6.57 4.86
C PRO A 166 9.33 5.45 4.81
N VAL A 167 9.69 4.25 4.35
CA VAL A 167 8.71 3.14 4.26
C VAL A 167 8.21 2.75 5.65
N THR A 168 9.03 2.93 6.68
CA THR A 168 8.67 2.70 8.09
C THR A 168 7.53 3.60 8.56
N SER A 169 7.39 4.82 8.04
CA SER A 169 6.23 5.68 8.31
C SER A 169 4.95 5.06 7.77
N LEU A 170 5.00 4.43 6.59
CA LEU A 170 3.85 3.69 6.06
C LEU A 170 3.51 2.49 6.95
N LEU A 171 4.52 1.75 7.44
CA LEU A 171 4.33 0.61 8.32
C LEU A 171 3.77 1.01 9.69
N MET A 172 4.24 2.12 10.26
CA MET A 172 3.69 2.70 11.48
C MET A 172 2.23 3.14 11.30
N ALA A 173 1.88 3.73 10.15
CA ALA A 173 0.49 4.07 9.84
C ALA A 173 -0.43 2.83 9.78
N LEU A 174 0.10 1.66 9.37
CA LEU A 174 -0.57 0.36 9.43
C LEU A 174 -0.70 -0.20 10.85
N GLY A 175 -0.18 0.50 11.86
CA GLY A 175 -0.29 0.17 13.26
C GLY A 175 0.84 -0.68 13.82
N MET A 176 1.98 -0.74 13.13
CA MET A 176 3.18 -1.43 13.64
C MET A 176 4.06 -0.49 14.46
N ASP A 177 4.67 -0.98 15.53
CA ASP A 177 5.75 -0.29 16.22
C ASP A 177 7.12 -0.69 15.66
N GLY A 178 8.19 -0.10 16.20
CA GLY A 178 9.56 -0.36 15.74
C GLY A 178 9.95 -1.84 15.87
N GLU A 179 9.60 -2.49 16.97
CA GLU A 179 9.91 -3.89 17.24
C GLU A 179 9.15 -4.85 16.31
N GLU A 180 7.84 -4.61 16.09
CA GLU A 180 7.03 -5.37 15.14
C GLU A 180 7.56 -5.20 13.70
N ILE A 181 8.00 -3.99 13.34
CA ILE A 181 8.64 -3.73 12.04
C ILE A 181 9.91 -4.57 11.93
N LEU A 182 10.83 -4.50 12.90
CA LEU A 182 12.11 -5.19 12.82
C LEU A 182 11.93 -6.72 12.80
N SER A 183 11.11 -7.27 13.68
CA SER A 183 10.82 -8.71 13.76
C SER A 183 10.10 -9.25 12.51
N THR A 184 9.40 -8.40 11.76
CA THR A 184 8.77 -8.77 10.48
C THR A 184 9.80 -9.00 9.37
N PHE A 185 10.86 -8.19 9.31
CA PHE A 185 11.85 -8.23 8.22
C PHE A 185 13.14 -8.97 8.56
N TYR A 186 13.43 -9.16 9.85
CA TYR A 186 14.66 -9.78 10.32
C TYR A 186 14.36 -10.97 11.22
N THR A 187 15.25 -11.96 11.16
CA THR A 187 15.26 -13.04 12.15
C THR A 187 15.91 -12.56 13.43
N LYS A 188 15.54 -13.15 14.57
CA LYS A 188 16.15 -12.89 15.88
C LYS A 188 17.09 -14.02 16.25
N SER A 189 18.20 -13.70 16.90
CA SER A 189 19.10 -14.66 17.54
C SER A 189 19.47 -14.17 18.93
N ASP A 190 19.23 -15.01 19.93
CA ASP A 190 19.51 -14.65 21.33
C ASP A 190 20.95 -15.00 21.68
N TYR A 191 21.73 -14.00 22.09
CA TYR A 191 23.11 -14.15 22.50
C TYR A 191 23.16 -14.21 24.02
N VAL A 192 23.61 -15.34 24.57
CA VAL A 192 23.56 -15.60 26.02
C VAL A 192 24.95 -15.47 26.61
N ARG A 193 25.07 -14.76 27.72
CA ARG A 193 26.34 -14.56 28.43
C ARG A 193 26.82 -15.90 28.98
N ASP A 194 28.08 -16.21 28.76
CA ASP A 194 28.75 -17.39 29.31
C ASP A 194 30.09 -16.99 29.92
N GLY A 195 30.08 -16.72 31.22
CA GLY A 195 31.22 -16.21 31.97
C GLY A 195 31.71 -14.86 31.46
N LYS A 196 32.84 -14.85 30.77
CA LYS A 196 33.45 -13.63 30.18
C LYS A 196 33.17 -13.46 28.69
N GLY A 197 32.52 -14.44 28.05
CA GLY A 197 32.17 -14.39 26.64
C GLY A 197 30.67 -14.56 26.44
N TRP A 198 30.31 -14.95 25.23
CA TRP A 198 28.94 -15.14 24.77
C TRP A 198 28.80 -16.49 24.08
N ARG A 199 27.63 -17.07 24.23
CA ARG A 199 27.15 -18.22 23.47
C ARG A 199 26.20 -17.70 22.40
N ILE A 200 26.60 -17.82 21.14
CA ILE A 200 25.79 -17.40 19.98
C ILE A 200 25.27 -18.63 19.22
N PRO A 201 24.02 -18.62 18.72
CA PRO A 201 23.50 -19.72 17.91
C PRO A 201 24.31 -19.94 16.63
N PHE A 202 24.61 -21.19 16.30
CA PHE A 202 25.22 -21.54 15.01
C PHE A 202 24.15 -21.56 13.92
N THR A 203 24.13 -20.52 13.10
CA THR A 203 23.20 -20.38 11.96
C THR A 203 23.98 -20.47 10.64
N PRO A 204 23.98 -21.64 9.96
CA PRO A 204 24.75 -21.83 8.72
C PRO A 204 24.42 -20.83 7.61
N GLU A 205 23.17 -20.41 7.50
CA GLU A 205 22.73 -19.56 6.39
C GLU A 205 23.30 -18.14 6.48
N THR A 206 23.45 -17.57 7.68
CA THR A 206 24.03 -16.23 7.89
C THR A 206 25.56 -16.26 7.75
N LEU A 207 26.18 -17.39 8.08
CA LEU A 207 27.63 -17.57 7.99
C LEU A 207 28.12 -17.90 6.57
N LYS A 208 27.20 -18.16 5.63
CA LYS A 208 27.54 -18.59 4.28
C LYS A 208 28.32 -17.51 3.55
N GLY A 209 29.53 -17.85 3.14
CA GLY A 209 30.40 -16.95 2.37
C GLY A 209 31.22 -15.98 3.21
N ALA A 210 30.95 -15.89 4.52
CA ALA A 210 31.76 -15.12 5.46
C ALA A 210 33.17 -15.70 5.59
N LYS A 211 34.12 -14.85 6.00
CA LYS A 211 35.49 -15.24 6.30
C LYS A 211 35.72 -15.05 7.80
N THR A 212 36.21 -16.08 8.47
CA THR A 212 36.49 -16.02 9.91
C THR A 212 37.66 -15.07 10.15
N ILE A 213 37.54 -14.17 11.13
CA ILE A 213 38.64 -13.28 11.54
C ILE A 213 39.55 -14.03 12.51
N GLY A 214 38.97 -14.62 13.55
CA GLY A 214 39.63 -15.52 14.50
C GLY A 214 39.14 -16.96 14.39
N ASP A 215 39.60 -17.80 15.31
CA ASP A 215 39.15 -19.19 15.43
C ASP A 215 37.68 -19.25 15.84
N MET A 216 36.88 -20.07 15.17
CA MET A 216 35.53 -20.41 15.61
C MET A 216 35.63 -21.55 16.61
N ILE A 217 35.07 -21.33 17.79
CA ILE A 217 35.12 -22.27 18.91
C ILE A 217 33.68 -22.74 19.19
N ASP A 218 33.50 -24.05 19.33
CA ASP A 218 32.23 -24.62 19.78
C ASP A 218 31.99 -24.28 21.25
N ALA A 219 30.84 -23.66 21.54
CA ALA A 219 30.50 -23.27 22.91
C ALA A 219 30.24 -24.46 23.85
N ASP A 220 29.89 -25.64 23.31
CA ASP A 220 29.60 -26.83 24.13
C ASP A 220 30.88 -27.62 24.48
N THR A 221 31.86 -27.66 23.56
CA THR A 221 33.07 -28.48 23.72
C THR A 221 34.34 -27.67 24.00
N GLY A 222 34.34 -26.38 23.66
CA GLY A 222 35.53 -25.53 23.71
C GLY A 222 36.57 -25.87 22.63
N GLU A 223 36.25 -26.74 21.68
CA GLU A 223 37.15 -27.11 20.59
C GLU A 223 37.06 -26.12 19.43
N ILE A 224 38.20 -25.89 18.77
CA ILE A 224 38.25 -25.07 17.55
C ILE A 224 37.62 -25.88 16.41
N VAL A 225 36.47 -25.42 15.94
CA VAL A 225 35.74 -26.03 14.82
C VAL A 225 36.22 -25.52 13.47
N VAL A 226 36.68 -24.27 13.41
CA VAL A 226 37.25 -23.65 12.20
C VAL A 226 38.38 -22.70 12.58
N GLU A 227 39.57 -22.91 12.04
CA GLU A 227 40.69 -21.96 12.21
C GLU A 227 40.40 -20.60 11.55
N GLY A 228 40.94 -19.53 12.14
CA GLY A 228 40.85 -18.17 11.64
C GLY A 228 41.35 -18.00 10.20
N GLY A 229 40.72 -17.07 9.48
CA GLY A 229 41.05 -16.73 8.10
C GLY A 229 40.44 -17.65 7.04
N LYS A 230 39.70 -18.70 7.44
CA LYS A 230 39.05 -19.62 6.49
C LYS A 230 37.71 -19.07 6.00
N LYS A 231 37.40 -19.34 4.73
CA LYS A 231 36.10 -19.00 4.14
C LYS A 231 35.09 -20.09 4.48
N LEU A 232 33.93 -19.69 4.99
CA LEU A 232 32.84 -20.58 5.36
C LEU A 232 32.08 -21.01 4.10
N THR A 233 32.51 -22.14 3.53
CA THR A 233 31.85 -22.75 2.37
C THR A 233 30.61 -23.53 2.78
N PRO A 234 29.60 -23.66 1.90
CA PRO A 234 28.40 -24.46 2.20
C PRO A 234 28.71 -25.90 2.60
N ARG A 235 29.78 -26.48 2.05
CA ARG A 235 30.24 -27.83 2.41
C ARG A 235 30.75 -27.89 3.85
N LEU A 236 31.58 -26.94 4.26
CA LEU A 236 32.12 -26.87 5.62
C LEU A 236 31.00 -26.67 6.64
N LEU A 237 30.08 -25.74 6.37
CA LEU A 237 28.95 -25.46 7.25
C LEU A 237 28.04 -26.68 7.44
N ARG A 238 27.74 -27.43 6.37
CA ARG A 238 27.00 -28.70 6.47
C ARG A 238 27.72 -29.73 7.31
N GLN A 239 29.03 -29.88 7.14
CA GLN A 239 29.82 -30.80 7.96
C GLN A 239 29.80 -30.44 9.44
N LEU A 240 29.82 -29.14 9.77
CA LEU A 240 29.69 -28.67 11.15
C LEU A 240 28.30 -28.96 11.73
N SER A 241 27.24 -28.74 10.95
CA SER A 241 25.88 -29.12 11.34
C SER A 241 25.72 -30.64 11.55
N GLU A 242 26.26 -31.46 10.66
CA GLU A 242 26.24 -32.93 10.76
C GLU A 242 27.01 -33.44 11.99
N LYS A 243 28.08 -32.74 12.37
CA LYS A 243 28.83 -33.02 13.60
C LYS A 243 28.11 -32.56 14.87
N GLY A 244 26.97 -31.89 14.74
CA GLY A 244 26.12 -31.49 15.86
C GLY A 244 26.48 -30.14 16.49
N LEU A 245 27.25 -29.28 15.79
CA LEU A 245 27.53 -27.93 16.27
C LEU A 245 26.23 -27.12 16.40
N LYS A 246 25.98 -26.56 17.58
CA LYS A 246 24.76 -25.79 17.88
C LYS A 246 25.01 -24.34 18.23
N ALA A 247 26.15 -24.05 18.85
CA ALA A 247 26.48 -22.71 19.30
C ALA A 247 27.98 -22.47 19.22
N LEU A 248 28.33 -21.20 19.08
CA LEU A 248 29.71 -20.73 19.02
C LEU A 248 30.01 -19.85 20.22
N GLN A 249 31.26 -19.87 20.65
CA GLN A 249 31.77 -18.92 21.62
C GLN A 249 32.11 -17.61 20.91
N ALA A 250 31.70 -16.49 21.48
CA ALA A 250 31.98 -15.15 20.99
C ALA A 250 32.52 -14.26 22.12
N THR A 251 33.27 -13.24 21.75
CA THR A 251 33.78 -12.20 22.64
C THR A 251 32.92 -10.95 22.59
N ASP A 252 33.12 -10.00 23.50
CA ASP A 252 32.41 -8.72 23.47
C ASP A 252 32.68 -7.95 22.16
N GLU A 253 33.89 -8.07 21.59
CA GLU A 253 34.26 -7.44 20.33
C GLU A 253 33.50 -8.02 19.12
N ASP A 254 33.15 -9.31 19.16
CA ASP A 254 32.38 -9.97 18.10
C ASP A 254 30.91 -9.50 18.07
N LEU A 255 30.43 -8.90 19.16
CA LEU A 255 29.08 -8.35 19.24
C LEU A 255 28.99 -6.95 18.62
N TYR A 256 30.10 -6.23 18.49
CA TYR A 256 30.07 -4.85 18.03
C TYR A 256 29.61 -4.72 16.57
N GLY A 257 28.75 -3.74 16.32
CA GLY A 257 28.15 -3.49 15.01
C GLY A 257 26.91 -4.34 14.71
N ASN A 258 26.56 -5.30 15.58
CA ASN A 258 25.25 -5.93 15.53
C ASN A 258 24.17 -4.99 16.07
N PHE A 259 22.90 -5.31 15.85
CA PHE A 259 21.77 -4.46 16.24
C PHE A 259 20.83 -5.20 17.18
N LEU A 260 20.28 -4.51 18.17
CA LEU A 260 19.27 -5.03 19.08
C LEU A 260 17.97 -5.34 18.32
N ALA A 261 17.34 -6.47 18.64
CA ALA A 261 16.08 -6.88 18.03
C ALA A 261 14.84 -6.41 18.81
N GLU A 262 14.99 -6.21 20.12
CA GLU A 262 13.91 -5.85 21.05
C GLU A 262 14.43 -4.74 21.98
N ASP A 263 13.51 -4.02 22.60
CA ASP A 263 13.85 -2.99 23.59
C ASP A 263 14.49 -3.61 24.84
N ILE A 264 15.54 -2.97 25.37
CA ILE A 264 16.13 -3.34 26.65
C ILE A 264 15.45 -2.53 27.74
N VAL A 265 14.41 -3.11 28.33
CA VAL A 265 13.52 -2.46 29.31
C VAL A 265 13.64 -3.03 30.71
N ASN A 266 13.57 -2.15 31.70
CA ASN A 266 13.30 -2.56 33.07
C ASN A 266 11.80 -2.73 33.29
N TYR A 267 11.32 -3.97 33.27
CA TYR A 267 9.90 -4.29 33.49
C TYR A 267 9.33 -3.83 34.84
N SER A 268 10.17 -3.53 35.83
CA SER A 268 9.71 -3.05 37.14
C SER A 268 9.49 -1.54 37.17
N THR A 269 10.29 -0.76 36.43
CA THR A 269 10.22 0.71 36.42
C THR A 269 9.57 1.27 35.15
N GLY A 270 9.53 0.49 34.07
CA GLY A 270 9.14 0.93 32.74
C GLY A 270 10.19 1.78 32.03
N GLU A 271 11.42 1.87 32.57
CA GLU A 271 12.52 2.60 31.95
C GLU A 271 13.09 1.81 30.76
N ILE A 272 13.16 2.46 29.60
CA ILE A 272 13.81 1.92 28.38
C ILE A 272 15.28 2.33 28.43
N TYR A 273 16.18 1.35 28.48
CA TYR A 273 17.62 1.60 28.48
C TYR A 273 18.19 1.77 27.08
N LEU A 274 17.71 0.94 26.14
CA LEU A 274 18.06 0.96 24.72
C LEU A 274 16.83 0.54 23.90
N GLU A 275 16.71 1.10 22.70
CA GLU A 275 15.59 0.83 21.80
C GLU A 275 15.93 -0.28 20.78
N ALA A 276 14.91 -0.97 20.29
CA ALA A 276 15.05 -1.95 19.23
C ALA A 276 15.65 -1.30 17.98
N GLY A 277 16.69 -1.93 17.43
CA GLY A 277 17.46 -1.41 16.31
C GLY A 277 18.68 -0.57 16.70
N ASP A 278 18.90 -0.27 17.99
CA ASP A 278 20.14 0.35 18.44
C ASP A 278 21.36 -0.54 18.12
N GLU A 279 22.48 0.11 17.81
CA GLU A 279 23.74 -0.58 17.52
C GLU A 279 24.43 -0.99 18.82
N ILE A 280 24.87 -2.25 18.86
CA ILE A 280 25.69 -2.77 19.96
C ILE A 280 27.11 -2.28 19.75
N ASP A 281 27.55 -1.40 20.64
CA ASP A 281 28.88 -0.80 20.72
C ASP A 281 29.41 -0.94 22.16
N GLU A 282 30.62 -0.45 22.43
CA GLU A 282 31.24 -0.54 23.77
C GLU A 282 30.37 0.12 24.86
N LYS A 283 29.62 1.18 24.52
CA LYS A 283 28.82 1.94 25.48
C LYS A 283 27.50 1.26 25.79
N SER A 284 26.75 0.90 24.75
CA SER A 284 25.47 0.19 24.86
C SER A 284 25.66 -1.17 25.51
N LEU A 285 26.71 -1.93 25.16
CA LEU A 285 27.01 -3.20 25.82
C LEU A 285 27.31 -3.02 27.31
N ALA A 286 28.04 -1.97 27.70
CA ALA A 286 28.27 -1.65 29.10
C ALA A 286 26.96 -1.31 29.84
N VAL A 287 26.04 -0.59 29.20
CA VAL A 287 24.71 -0.29 29.76
C VAL A 287 23.93 -1.60 29.98
N ILE A 288 23.85 -2.47 28.98
CA ILE A 288 23.16 -3.79 29.06
C ILE A 288 23.72 -4.60 30.24
N LEU A 289 25.04 -4.75 30.32
CA LEU A 289 25.69 -5.53 31.37
C LEU A 289 25.53 -4.90 32.77
N SER A 290 25.56 -3.57 32.88
CA SER A 290 25.39 -2.88 34.17
C SER A 290 24.01 -3.08 34.80
N HIS A 291 23.01 -3.36 33.98
CA HIS A 291 21.64 -3.65 34.40
C HIS A 291 21.35 -5.16 34.55
N GLY A 292 22.36 -6.01 34.36
CA GLY A 292 22.28 -7.44 34.64
C GLY A 292 21.59 -8.27 33.54
N PHE A 293 21.48 -7.73 32.32
CA PHE A 293 20.98 -8.51 31.18
C PHE A 293 22.07 -9.49 30.72
N GLU A 294 21.79 -10.79 30.86
CA GLU A 294 22.66 -11.88 30.42
C GLU A 294 22.24 -12.45 29.05
N GLU A 295 21.12 -12.00 28.50
CA GLU A 295 20.61 -12.41 27.19
C GLU A 295 20.37 -11.15 26.35
N ILE A 296 20.93 -11.13 25.14
CA ILE A 296 20.81 -10.01 24.21
C ILE A 296 20.13 -10.52 22.94
N PRO A 297 18.91 -10.04 22.63
CA PRO A 297 18.24 -10.36 21.37
C PRO A 297 18.87 -9.55 20.23
N VAL A 298 19.44 -10.24 19.24
CA VAL A 298 20.18 -9.62 18.13
C VAL A 298 19.47 -9.85 16.79
N LEU A 299 19.41 -8.81 15.96
CA LEU A 299 18.89 -8.90 14.59
C LEU A 299 19.84 -9.70 13.70
N GLY A 300 19.29 -10.65 12.94
CA GLY A 300 20.00 -11.49 11.98
C GLY A 300 20.42 -10.74 10.70
N ILE A 301 21.23 -9.70 10.87
CA ILE A 301 21.81 -8.87 9.81
C ILE A 301 23.30 -9.25 9.69
N ASP A 302 23.71 -9.71 8.51
CA ASP A 302 25.09 -10.15 8.27
C ASP A 302 25.86 -9.25 7.27
N HIS A 303 25.20 -8.23 6.72
CA HIS A 303 25.72 -7.31 5.69
C HIS A 303 26.21 -7.97 4.39
N ILE A 304 26.01 -9.27 4.22
CA ILE A 304 26.43 -10.05 3.05
C ILE A 304 25.20 -10.58 2.32
N ASN A 305 24.35 -11.34 3.02
CA ASN A 305 23.13 -11.96 2.51
C ASN A 305 21.86 -11.25 2.98
N VAL A 306 21.95 -10.47 4.06
CA VAL A 306 20.85 -9.69 4.63
C VAL A 306 21.36 -8.30 5.02
N GLY A 307 20.88 -7.27 4.32
CA GLY A 307 21.20 -5.88 4.61
C GLY A 307 20.33 -5.24 5.71
N ALA A 308 20.91 -4.27 6.43
CA ALA A 308 20.24 -3.47 7.46
C ALA A 308 19.26 -2.41 6.89
N TYR A 309 18.61 -2.65 5.75
CA TYR A 309 17.86 -1.62 5.02
C TYR A 309 16.65 -1.05 5.78
N ILE A 310 15.81 -1.92 6.35
CA ILE A 310 14.63 -1.50 7.11
C ILE A 310 15.05 -0.89 8.44
N ARG A 311 16.04 -1.47 9.13
CA ARG A 311 16.62 -0.89 10.35
C ARG A 311 17.18 0.52 10.11
N ASN A 312 17.97 0.69 9.06
CA ASN A 312 18.55 2.00 8.71
C ASN A 312 17.47 3.00 8.29
N THR A 313 16.40 2.52 7.67
CA THR A 313 15.24 3.36 7.33
C THR A 313 14.49 3.79 8.58
N LEU A 314 14.29 2.88 9.55
CA LEU A 314 13.65 3.18 10.83
C LEU A 314 14.44 4.26 11.59
N ASN A 315 15.77 4.10 11.70
CA ASN A 315 16.64 5.10 12.32
C ASN A 315 16.70 6.45 11.56
N ALA A 316 16.40 6.47 10.26
CA ALA A 316 16.32 7.70 9.47
C ALA A 316 14.91 8.34 9.50
N ASP A 317 13.91 7.62 9.98
CA ASP A 317 12.55 8.10 10.13
C ASP A 317 12.46 9.10 11.29
N LYS A 318 11.62 10.12 11.14
CA LYS A 318 11.37 11.13 12.18
C LYS A 318 10.08 10.88 12.93
N ASN A 319 9.26 9.95 12.45
CA ASN A 319 8.02 9.55 13.10
C ASN A 319 8.36 8.46 14.12
N GLU A 320 7.83 8.59 15.33
CA GLU A 320 8.08 7.64 16.43
C GLU A 320 6.88 6.70 16.65
N ASN A 321 5.70 7.09 16.17
CA ASN A 321 4.46 6.38 16.42
C ASN A 321 3.48 6.49 15.24
N ARG A 322 2.39 5.73 15.31
CA ARG A 322 1.32 5.69 14.31
C ARG A 322 0.70 7.07 14.04
N GLN A 323 0.49 7.89 15.08
CA GLN A 323 -0.17 9.18 14.94
C GLN A 323 0.71 10.14 14.12
N ASP A 324 2.00 10.23 14.42
CA ASP A 324 2.94 11.08 13.69
C ASP A 324 3.07 10.65 12.22
N ALA A 325 3.14 9.34 11.99
CA ALA A 325 3.15 8.76 10.66
C ALA A 325 1.89 9.11 9.86
N LEU A 326 0.70 8.95 10.45
CA LEU A 326 -0.57 9.34 9.82
C LEU A 326 -0.61 10.84 9.51
N PHE A 327 -0.11 11.68 10.42
CA PHE A 327 -0.07 13.13 10.24
C PHE A 327 0.89 13.53 9.11
N ASP A 328 2.06 12.89 8.99
CA ASP A 328 2.98 13.22 7.89
C ASP A 328 2.43 12.75 6.54
N ILE A 329 1.81 11.55 6.47
CA ILE A 329 1.09 11.10 5.27
C ILE A 329 -0.01 12.09 4.90
N TYR A 330 -0.82 12.53 5.88
CA TYR A 330 -1.89 13.52 5.66
C TYR A 330 -1.34 14.82 5.07
N ARG A 331 -0.25 15.36 5.63
CA ARG A 331 0.39 16.60 5.15
C ARG A 331 0.93 16.47 3.73
N VAL A 332 1.39 15.28 3.31
CA VAL A 332 1.81 15.01 1.93
C VAL A 332 0.61 15.00 0.97
N MET A 333 -0.52 14.43 1.40
CA MET A 333 -1.72 14.32 0.58
C MET A 333 -2.52 15.62 0.52
N ARG A 334 -2.57 16.39 1.61
CA ARG A 334 -3.27 17.67 1.74
C ARG A 334 -2.37 18.73 2.38
N PRO A 335 -1.46 19.33 1.59
CA PRO A 335 -0.56 20.36 2.10
C PRO A 335 -1.37 21.59 2.52
N GLY A 336 -1.18 22.03 3.77
CA GLY A 336 -1.80 23.25 4.31
C GLY A 336 -3.06 23.01 5.15
N GLU A 337 -3.64 21.81 5.14
CA GLU A 337 -4.72 21.43 6.07
C GLU A 337 -4.11 20.86 7.36
N PRO A 338 -4.51 21.34 8.55
CA PRO A 338 -4.05 20.77 9.81
C PRO A 338 -4.65 19.35 9.98
N PRO A 339 -3.82 18.33 10.24
CA PRO A 339 -4.33 16.98 10.46
C PRO A 339 -4.99 16.84 11.84
N THR A 340 -6.07 16.05 11.90
CA THR A 340 -6.60 15.47 13.14
C THR A 340 -6.48 13.96 13.05
N MET A 341 -6.45 13.24 14.17
CA MET A 341 -6.29 11.77 14.16
C MET A 341 -7.36 11.10 13.29
N GLU A 342 -8.62 11.49 13.50
CA GLU A 342 -9.76 10.97 12.75
C GLU A 342 -9.68 11.27 11.25
N SER A 343 -9.32 12.51 10.86
CA SER A 343 -9.25 12.88 9.45
C SER A 343 -8.05 12.22 8.74
N ALA A 344 -6.94 12.05 9.45
CA ALA A 344 -5.76 11.35 8.95
C ALA A 344 -6.00 9.85 8.78
N GLU A 345 -6.62 9.21 9.76
CA GLU A 345 -6.98 7.79 9.71
C GLU A 345 -8.02 7.51 8.62
N ALA A 346 -9.10 8.29 8.54
CA ALA A 346 -10.11 8.15 7.50
C ALA A 346 -9.50 8.33 6.10
N MET A 347 -8.61 9.32 5.93
CA MET A 347 -7.89 9.50 4.66
C MET A 347 -7.02 8.28 4.35
N PHE A 348 -6.20 7.82 5.29
CA PHE A 348 -5.31 6.68 5.05
C PHE A 348 -6.10 5.42 4.67
N ASN A 349 -7.21 5.14 5.36
CA ASN A 349 -8.13 4.06 5.03
C ASN A 349 -8.69 4.20 3.61
N SER A 350 -9.09 5.42 3.23
CA SER A 350 -9.62 5.72 1.91
C SER A 350 -8.63 5.51 0.75
N LEU A 351 -7.32 5.50 1.03
CA LEU A 351 -6.28 5.35 -0.01
C LEU A 351 -6.11 3.93 -0.49
N PHE A 352 -6.27 2.93 0.38
CA PHE A 352 -5.87 1.54 0.08
C PHE A 352 -6.87 0.47 0.52
N PHE A 353 -7.70 0.77 1.53
CA PHE A 353 -8.52 -0.21 2.25
C PHE A 353 -10.03 -0.05 2.00
N ASP A 354 -10.43 1.05 1.35
CA ASP A 354 -11.81 1.33 1.00
C ASP A 354 -12.15 0.80 -0.40
N ALA A 355 -13.07 -0.17 -0.48
CA ALA A 355 -13.51 -0.78 -1.74
C ALA A 355 -14.22 0.22 -2.69
N GLU A 356 -14.82 1.28 -2.15
CA GLU A 356 -15.43 2.33 -2.95
C GLU A 356 -14.39 3.24 -3.61
N ARG A 357 -13.14 3.24 -3.15
CA ARG A 357 -12.06 4.11 -3.68
C ARG A 357 -10.90 3.35 -4.29
N TYR A 358 -10.68 2.12 -3.85
CA TYR A 358 -9.58 1.27 -4.26
C TYR A 358 -10.05 -0.07 -4.83
N ASP A 359 -9.49 -0.46 -5.97
CA ASP A 359 -9.79 -1.72 -6.64
C ASP A 359 -8.57 -2.18 -7.44
N LEU A 360 -8.01 -3.35 -7.11
CA LEU A 360 -6.97 -4.03 -7.90
C LEU A 360 -7.53 -4.70 -9.14
N SER A 361 -8.83 -4.91 -9.25
CA SER A 361 -9.50 -5.91 -10.09
C SER A 361 -9.10 -7.35 -9.76
N ALA A 362 -9.94 -8.32 -10.17
CA ALA A 362 -9.62 -9.74 -10.03
C ALA A 362 -8.28 -10.10 -10.69
N VAL A 363 -8.01 -9.55 -11.89
CA VAL A 363 -6.75 -9.77 -12.61
C VAL A 363 -5.56 -9.21 -11.84
N GLY A 364 -5.69 -8.01 -11.26
CA GLY A 364 -4.60 -7.42 -10.49
C GLY A 364 -4.32 -8.17 -9.19
N ARG A 365 -5.38 -8.65 -8.52
CA ARG A 365 -5.25 -9.52 -7.34
C ARG A 365 -4.53 -10.83 -7.69
N VAL A 366 -4.95 -11.52 -8.76
CA VAL A 366 -4.27 -12.75 -9.22
C VAL A 366 -2.80 -12.49 -9.56
N LYS A 367 -2.49 -11.41 -10.29
CA LYS A 367 -1.10 -11.04 -10.60
C LYS A 367 -0.27 -10.77 -9.35
N MET A 368 -0.83 -10.04 -8.37
CA MET A 368 -0.18 -9.76 -7.11
C MET A 368 0.10 -11.05 -6.33
N ASN A 369 -0.91 -11.91 -6.20
CA ASN A 369 -0.81 -13.19 -5.52
C ASN A 369 0.26 -14.09 -6.14
N MET A 370 0.27 -14.22 -7.47
CA MET A 370 1.28 -15.01 -8.18
C MET A 370 2.70 -14.44 -8.00
N ARG A 371 2.85 -13.11 -7.99
CA ARG A 371 4.17 -12.47 -7.90
C ARG A 371 4.75 -12.49 -6.49
N LEU A 372 3.89 -12.45 -5.47
CA LEU A 372 4.26 -12.42 -4.06
C LEU A 372 4.07 -13.75 -3.34
N ASP A 373 3.63 -14.80 -4.06
CA ASP A 373 3.30 -16.12 -3.52
C ASP A 373 2.26 -16.06 -2.37
N LEU A 374 1.14 -15.36 -2.62
CA LEU A 374 0.06 -15.17 -1.64
C LEU A 374 -1.17 -16.00 -2.01
N GLU A 375 -1.79 -16.65 -1.03
CA GLU A 375 -3.04 -17.38 -1.17
C GLU A 375 -4.24 -16.52 -0.74
N VAL A 376 -4.80 -15.76 -1.68
CA VAL A 376 -5.93 -14.84 -1.43
C VAL A 376 -6.96 -15.00 -2.53
N GLU A 377 -8.25 -14.95 -2.19
CA GLU A 377 -9.32 -14.95 -3.18
C GLU A 377 -9.23 -13.73 -4.12
N ASP A 378 -9.57 -13.93 -5.40
CA ASP A 378 -9.61 -12.87 -6.44
C ASP A 378 -10.76 -11.87 -6.25
N THR A 379 -11.66 -12.16 -5.32
CA THR A 379 -12.74 -11.29 -4.83
C THR A 379 -12.22 -10.17 -3.92
N VAL A 380 -11.07 -10.38 -3.25
CA VAL A 380 -10.46 -9.38 -2.36
C VAL A 380 -9.67 -8.37 -3.18
N ARG A 381 -10.27 -7.22 -3.46
CA ARG A 381 -9.73 -6.24 -4.42
C ARG A 381 -9.08 -5.00 -3.80
N VAL A 382 -9.24 -4.78 -2.50
CA VAL A 382 -8.48 -3.77 -1.75
C VAL A 382 -7.12 -4.33 -1.35
N LEU A 383 -6.16 -3.46 -0.99
CA LEU A 383 -4.91 -3.93 -0.38
C LEU A 383 -5.15 -4.40 1.05
N ARG A 384 -4.28 -5.27 1.54
CA ARG A 384 -4.20 -5.70 2.94
C ARG A 384 -2.86 -5.28 3.53
N LYS A 385 -2.76 -5.24 4.87
CA LYS A 385 -1.49 -5.06 5.59
C LYS A 385 -0.44 -6.04 5.06
N ASP A 386 -0.80 -7.33 4.99
CA ASP A 386 0.06 -8.41 4.52
C ASP A 386 0.55 -8.23 3.07
N ASP A 387 -0.30 -7.66 2.20
CA ASP A 387 0.10 -7.39 0.82
C ASP A 387 1.22 -6.35 0.79
N ILE A 388 1.09 -5.25 1.55
CA ILE A 388 2.11 -4.20 1.62
C ILE A 388 3.40 -4.74 2.23
N LEU A 389 3.30 -5.55 3.29
CA LEU A 389 4.47 -6.19 3.91
C LEU A 389 5.20 -7.11 2.94
N ALA A 390 4.47 -7.94 2.20
CA ALA A 390 5.04 -8.83 1.18
C ALA A 390 5.74 -8.04 0.06
N VAL A 391 5.18 -6.90 -0.35
CA VAL A 391 5.83 -6.01 -1.35
C VAL A 391 7.14 -5.45 -0.82
N VAL A 392 7.17 -4.94 0.42
CA VAL A 392 8.39 -4.41 1.04
C VAL A 392 9.43 -5.53 1.19
N LYS A 393 9.01 -6.71 1.64
CA LYS A 393 9.89 -7.87 1.86
C LYS A 393 10.54 -8.33 0.56
N MET A 394 9.74 -8.53 -0.49
CA MET A 394 10.25 -8.90 -1.82
C MET A 394 11.21 -7.83 -2.37
N LEU A 395 10.93 -6.55 -2.16
CA LEU A 395 11.81 -5.47 -2.61
C LEU A 395 13.18 -5.51 -1.89
N VAL A 396 13.18 -5.77 -0.58
CA VAL A 396 14.40 -5.94 0.21
C VAL A 396 15.17 -7.19 -0.23
N GLU A 397 14.49 -8.30 -0.44
CA GLU A 397 15.08 -9.55 -0.93
C GLU A 397 15.74 -9.38 -2.30
N LEU A 398 15.12 -8.62 -3.22
CA LEU A 398 15.72 -8.28 -4.51
C LEU A 398 17.02 -7.50 -4.35
N ARG A 399 17.09 -6.60 -3.35
CA ARG A 399 18.31 -5.83 -3.05
C ARG A 399 19.41 -6.72 -2.47
N ASP A 400 19.05 -7.75 -1.72
CA ASP A 400 19.93 -8.83 -1.24
C ASP A 400 20.32 -9.82 -2.37
N GLY A 401 19.81 -9.64 -3.59
CA GLY A 401 20.10 -10.49 -4.75
C GLY A 401 19.27 -11.78 -4.80
N LYS A 402 18.14 -11.83 -4.09
CA LYS A 402 17.19 -12.94 -4.09
C LYS A 402 15.99 -12.56 -4.97
N GLY A 403 15.72 -13.38 -5.99
CA GLY A 403 14.60 -13.16 -6.92
C GLY A 403 15.01 -12.41 -8.19
N GLU A 404 14.02 -12.14 -9.04
CA GLU A 404 14.19 -11.55 -10.37
C GLU A 404 13.31 -10.29 -10.53
N ILE A 405 13.76 -9.34 -11.35
CA ILE A 405 12.95 -8.17 -11.70
C ILE A 405 11.95 -8.49 -12.82
N ASP A 406 10.90 -7.68 -12.88
CA ASP A 406 9.86 -7.76 -13.90
C ASP A 406 10.21 -6.87 -15.11
N ASP A 407 9.92 -7.36 -16.31
CA ASP A 407 9.89 -6.50 -17.50
C ASP A 407 8.53 -5.80 -17.58
N ILE A 408 8.49 -4.57 -17.05
CA ILE A 408 7.26 -3.76 -17.01
C ILE A 408 6.77 -3.36 -18.42
N ASP A 409 7.65 -3.39 -19.42
CA ASP A 409 7.30 -3.03 -20.80
C ASP A 409 6.81 -4.22 -21.63
N ASN A 410 6.85 -5.44 -21.08
CA ASN A 410 6.28 -6.62 -21.70
C ASN A 410 4.76 -6.44 -21.96
N LEU A 411 4.29 -6.85 -23.15
CA LEU A 411 2.87 -6.78 -23.52
C LEU A 411 1.96 -7.54 -22.56
N GLY A 412 2.44 -8.63 -21.91
CA GLY A 412 1.69 -9.33 -20.86
C GLY A 412 1.39 -8.46 -19.62
N ASN A 413 2.15 -7.38 -19.44
CA ASN A 413 1.99 -6.37 -18.39
C ASN A 413 1.29 -5.10 -18.90
N ARG A 414 0.80 -5.12 -20.14
CA ARG A 414 0.02 -4.04 -20.75
C ARG A 414 -1.41 -4.49 -21.00
N ARG A 415 -2.35 -3.56 -20.84
CA ARG A 415 -3.77 -3.72 -21.15
C ARG A 415 -4.20 -2.61 -22.08
N VAL A 416 -5.06 -2.95 -23.04
CA VAL A 416 -5.74 -1.97 -23.88
C VAL A 416 -7.01 -1.50 -23.16
N ARG A 417 -7.13 -0.19 -22.94
CA ARG A 417 -8.36 0.46 -22.51
C ARG A 417 -9.14 0.90 -23.72
N SER A 418 -10.38 0.42 -23.83
CA SER A 418 -11.32 0.85 -24.87
C SER A 418 -11.93 2.20 -24.52
N VAL A 419 -12.62 2.81 -25.50
CA VAL A 419 -13.33 4.08 -25.32
C VAL A 419 -14.37 4.01 -24.20
N GLY A 420 -15.10 2.89 -24.10
CA GLY A 420 -16.11 2.69 -23.08
C GLY A 420 -15.54 2.75 -21.66
N GLU A 421 -14.41 2.10 -21.41
CA GLU A 421 -13.73 2.12 -20.11
C GLU A 421 -13.20 3.53 -19.75
N LEU A 422 -12.67 4.26 -20.73
CA LEU A 422 -12.20 5.62 -20.51
C LEU A 422 -13.37 6.55 -20.14
N MET A 423 -14.48 6.44 -20.85
CA MET A 423 -15.71 7.20 -20.57
C MET A 423 -16.31 6.82 -19.22
N GLU A 424 -16.38 5.54 -18.88
CA GLU A 424 -16.89 5.03 -17.61
C GLU A 424 -16.14 5.65 -16.43
N ASN A 425 -14.81 5.66 -16.48
CA ASN A 425 -13.97 6.22 -15.43
C ASN A 425 -14.18 7.73 -15.28
N GLN A 426 -14.30 8.49 -16.38
CA GLN A 426 -14.57 9.93 -16.31
C GLN A 426 -15.95 10.22 -15.71
N TYR A 427 -16.96 9.43 -16.09
CA TYR A 427 -18.30 9.58 -15.56
C TYR A 427 -18.36 9.27 -14.06
N ARG A 428 -17.66 8.21 -13.62
CA ARG A 428 -17.52 7.86 -12.20
C ARG A 428 -16.87 8.98 -11.38
N LEU A 429 -15.80 9.59 -11.89
CA LEU A 429 -15.16 10.73 -11.22
C LEU A 429 -16.10 11.93 -11.12
N GLY A 430 -16.93 12.17 -12.13
CA GLY A 430 -17.98 13.19 -12.08
C GLY A 430 -19.03 12.89 -11.00
N LEU A 431 -19.52 11.65 -10.96
CA LEU A 431 -20.50 11.21 -9.97
C LEU A 431 -19.98 11.25 -8.53
N LEU A 432 -18.73 10.84 -8.27
CA LEU A 432 -18.12 10.94 -6.94
C LEU A 432 -18.00 12.39 -6.44
N ARG A 433 -17.81 13.36 -7.35
CA ARG A 433 -17.84 14.78 -7.00
C ARG A 433 -19.26 15.24 -6.67
N MET A 434 -20.24 14.79 -7.45
CA MET A 434 -21.65 15.09 -7.19
C MET A 434 -22.14 14.46 -5.89
N GLU A 435 -21.70 13.23 -5.56
CA GLU A 435 -22.08 12.54 -4.33
C GLU A 435 -21.81 13.38 -3.09
N ARG A 436 -20.62 13.98 -3.00
CA ARG A 436 -20.26 14.86 -1.89
C ARG A 436 -21.18 16.08 -1.83
N ALA A 437 -21.44 16.73 -2.96
CA ALA A 437 -22.34 17.88 -3.03
C ALA A 437 -23.79 17.51 -2.66
N ILE A 438 -24.26 16.34 -3.09
CA ILE A 438 -25.59 15.81 -2.77
C ILE A 438 -25.69 15.55 -1.26
N LYS A 439 -24.69 14.89 -0.63
CA LYS A 439 -24.66 14.66 0.82
C LYS A 439 -24.71 15.97 1.63
N GLU A 440 -23.94 16.98 1.21
CA GLU A 440 -23.93 18.30 1.84
C GLU A 440 -25.28 19.03 1.67
N ARG A 441 -25.91 18.95 0.49
CA ARG A 441 -27.23 19.54 0.22
C ARG A 441 -28.36 18.85 1.00
N MET A 442 -28.38 17.52 1.06
CA MET A 442 -29.39 16.77 1.83
C MET A 442 -29.36 17.12 3.31
N SER A 443 -28.21 17.50 3.84
CA SER A 443 -28.03 17.84 5.26
C SER A 443 -28.31 19.30 5.58
N SER A 444 -28.41 20.18 4.58
CA SER A 444 -28.56 21.63 4.76
C SER A 444 -29.94 22.17 4.40
N ILE A 445 -30.74 21.40 3.67
CA ILE A 445 -32.07 21.81 3.18
C ILE A 445 -33.15 20.97 3.88
N GLU A 446 -34.32 21.57 4.11
CA GLU A 446 -35.50 20.85 4.61
C GLU A 446 -35.99 19.81 3.58
N ILE A 447 -35.58 18.55 3.78
CA ILE A 447 -35.75 17.46 2.82
C ILE A 447 -37.22 17.15 2.47
N ASP A 448 -38.15 17.48 3.38
CA ASP A 448 -39.58 17.27 3.22
C ASP A 448 -40.17 18.01 2.01
N THR A 449 -39.54 19.08 1.53
CA THR A 449 -40.03 19.87 0.38
C THR A 449 -39.21 19.66 -0.90
N VAL A 450 -38.09 18.98 -0.79
CA VAL A 450 -37.09 18.82 -1.86
C VAL A 450 -37.47 17.69 -2.82
N MET A 451 -37.23 17.88 -4.12
CA MET A 451 -37.32 16.84 -5.15
C MET A 451 -35.91 16.36 -5.54
N PRO A 452 -35.75 15.13 -6.09
CA PRO A 452 -34.44 14.62 -6.52
C PRO A 452 -33.65 15.58 -7.42
N GLN A 453 -34.32 16.33 -8.30
CA GLN A 453 -33.67 17.30 -9.18
C GLN A 453 -32.96 18.44 -8.43
N ASP A 454 -33.51 18.88 -7.30
CA ASP A 454 -32.98 20.00 -6.49
C ASP A 454 -31.71 19.60 -5.73
N LEU A 455 -31.50 18.30 -5.52
CA LEU A 455 -30.27 17.77 -4.92
C LEU A 455 -29.12 17.73 -5.93
N ILE A 456 -29.41 17.70 -7.22
CA ILE A 456 -28.42 17.49 -8.29
C ILE A 456 -28.04 18.79 -9.01
N ASN A 457 -29.04 19.62 -9.32
CA ASN A 457 -28.85 20.93 -9.96
C ASN A 457 -28.92 22.01 -8.91
#